data_AF-A0A939H0P4-F1
#
_entry.id   AF-A0A939H0P4-F1
#
_cell.length_a   1.000
_cell.length_b   1.000
_cell.length_c   1.000
_cell.angle_alpha   90.00
_cell.angle_beta   90.00
_cell.angle_gamma   90.00
#
_symmetry.space_group_name_H-M   'P 1'
#
loop_
_entity.id
_entity.type
_entity.pdbx_description
1 polymer ?
#
loop_
_entity_poly.entity_id
_entity_poly.type
_entity_poly.pdbx_seq_one_letter_code
_entity_poly.pdbx_strand_id
1 'polypeptide(L)'
;MTVYKTLGDSNAKLGQLGITTIGQLAAYPAHKLVQHFGKATGAWLHRAAHGLDERPVQTHSAPVSMSRETTFDRDLHAVHDKAELGAIFTWLCERVAEDLQRAGYSGRTVGIKLRFSDFKSLTREMTVDTLVQDAATIRRLAGLCLRRAPLTQRLRLLGVRVGSLQEGAPPPLAKEDGATAKTAAGPAPVALRGLTPDLFGG
;
A
#
# COMPACT_ATOMS: atom_id res chain seq x y z
N MET A 1 16.64 -19.64 18.16
CA MET A 1 16.66 -18.50 17.23
C MET A 1 15.33 -18.47 16.52
N THR A 2 14.44 -17.54 16.88
CA THR A 2 13.02 -17.62 16.55
C THR A 2 12.65 -16.78 15.33
N VAL A 3 11.79 -17.32 14.47
CA VAL A 3 11.53 -16.93 13.06
C VAL A 3 10.70 -15.65 12.89
N TYR A 4 10.71 -14.73 13.86
CA TYR A 4 9.59 -13.80 14.04
C TYR A 4 9.62 -12.51 13.24
N LYS A 5 10.64 -12.21 12.43
CA LYS A 5 10.83 -10.80 11.99
C LYS A 5 10.35 -10.41 10.59
N THR A 6 9.91 -11.32 9.73
CA THR A 6 9.63 -10.95 8.32
C THR A 6 8.36 -11.52 7.70
N LEU A 7 7.57 -12.28 8.44
CA LEU A 7 6.44 -13.04 7.93
C LEU A 7 5.20 -12.78 8.79
N GLY A 8 4.41 -11.75 8.46
CA GLY A 8 3.17 -11.42 9.18
C GLY A 8 2.15 -12.59 9.18
N ASP A 9 1.28 -12.65 8.18
CA ASP A 9 0.16 -13.63 8.14
C ASP A 9 0.61 -15.09 8.03
N SER A 10 1.84 -15.36 7.57
CA SER A 10 2.36 -16.73 7.47
C SER A 10 2.65 -17.35 8.83
N ASN A 11 2.92 -16.56 9.87
CA ASN A 11 3.22 -17.07 11.22
C ASN A 11 1.99 -17.74 11.85
N ALA A 12 0.80 -17.16 11.67
CA ALA A 12 -0.45 -17.74 12.17
C ALA A 12 -0.77 -19.09 11.50
N LYS A 13 -0.53 -19.20 10.19
CA LYS A 13 -0.69 -20.46 9.45
C LYS A 13 0.36 -21.51 9.82
N LEU A 14 1.60 -21.12 10.08
CA LEU A 14 2.63 -22.04 10.57
C LEU A 14 2.29 -22.59 11.95
N GLY A 15 1.75 -21.76 12.84
CA GLY A 15 1.23 -22.17 14.15
C GLY A 15 0.10 -23.20 14.04
N GLN A 16 -0.83 -23.04 13.08
CA GLN A 16 -1.88 -24.04 12.80
C GLN A 16 -1.33 -25.38 12.31
N LEU A 17 -0.13 -25.39 11.71
CA LEU A 17 0.56 -26.60 11.27
C LEU A 17 1.47 -27.20 12.37
N GLY A 18 1.45 -26.64 13.58
CA GLY A 18 2.31 -27.06 14.70
C GLY A 18 3.78 -26.67 14.54
N ILE A 19 4.10 -25.80 13.58
CA ILE A 19 5.47 -25.38 13.28
C ILE A 19 5.77 -24.12 14.07
N THR A 20 6.56 -24.26 15.14
CA THR A 20 6.96 -23.16 16.04
C THR A 20 8.45 -22.86 15.98
N THR A 21 9.25 -23.74 15.35
CA THR A 21 10.71 -23.62 15.24
C THR A 21 11.19 -23.79 13.80
N ILE A 22 12.38 -23.25 13.48
CA ILE A 22 13.03 -23.43 12.17
C ILE A 22 13.29 -24.90 11.89
N GLY A 23 13.72 -25.67 12.90
CA GLY A 23 13.96 -27.10 12.77
C GLY A 23 12.71 -27.89 12.37
N GLN A 24 11.55 -27.53 12.93
CA GLN A 24 10.27 -28.12 12.52
C GLN A 24 9.88 -27.70 11.11
N LEU A 25 10.16 -26.46 10.70
CA LEU A 25 9.89 -25.99 9.35
C LEU A 25 10.78 -26.71 8.31
N ALA A 26 12.05 -26.95 8.63
CA ALA A 26 12.99 -27.68 7.79
C ALA A 26 12.66 -29.18 7.70
N ALA A 27 12.10 -29.76 8.77
CA ALA A 27 11.62 -31.14 8.76
C ALA A 27 10.25 -31.30 8.08
N TYR A 28 9.56 -30.20 7.78
CA TYR A 28 8.22 -30.25 7.20
C TYR A 28 8.26 -30.46 5.68
N PRO A 29 7.40 -31.31 5.10
CA PRO A 29 7.48 -31.62 3.68
C PRO A 29 7.21 -30.40 2.78
N ALA A 30 8.14 -30.12 1.85
CA ALA A 30 8.05 -28.99 0.93
C ALA A 30 6.71 -28.92 0.15
N HIS A 31 6.20 -30.08 -0.29
CA HIS A 31 4.93 -30.16 -1.04
C HIS A 31 3.73 -29.70 -0.20
N LYS A 32 3.74 -29.96 1.12
CA LYS A 32 2.70 -29.47 2.03
C LYS A 32 2.83 -27.97 2.27
N LEU A 33 4.05 -27.45 2.39
CA LEU A 33 4.26 -25.99 2.46
C LEU A 33 3.73 -25.30 1.18
N VAL A 34 3.96 -25.88 0.02
CA VAL A 34 3.43 -25.36 -1.25
C VAL A 34 1.90 -25.42 -1.31
N GLN A 35 1.27 -26.48 -0.81
CA GLN A 35 -0.19 -26.56 -0.72
C GLN A 35 -0.79 -25.51 0.21
N HIS A 36 -0.18 -25.28 1.38
CA HIS A 36 -0.71 -24.36 2.40
C HIS A 36 -0.42 -22.88 2.12
N PHE A 37 0.74 -22.58 1.50
CA PHE A 37 1.23 -21.20 1.31
C PHE A 37 1.33 -20.78 -0.16
N GLY A 38 1.10 -21.69 -1.11
CA GLY A 38 1.29 -21.47 -2.53
C GLY A 38 2.72 -21.76 -3.00
N LYS A 39 2.90 -21.93 -4.32
CA LYS A 39 4.16 -22.36 -4.94
C LYS A 39 5.35 -21.48 -4.58
N ALA A 40 5.21 -20.15 -4.68
CA ALA A 40 6.29 -19.22 -4.41
C ALA A 40 6.67 -19.20 -2.92
N THR A 41 5.69 -18.97 -2.06
CA THR A 41 5.90 -18.83 -0.60
C THR A 41 6.31 -20.14 0.06
N GLY A 42 5.71 -21.27 -0.31
CA GLY A 42 6.05 -22.58 0.25
C GLY A 42 7.46 -23.04 -0.13
N ALA A 43 7.86 -22.83 -1.38
CA ALA A 43 9.23 -23.11 -1.82
C ALA A 43 10.24 -22.19 -1.14
N TRP A 44 9.88 -20.91 -0.92
CA TRP A 44 10.72 -19.98 -0.19
C TRP A 44 10.87 -20.37 1.29
N LEU A 45 9.78 -20.74 1.98
CA LEU A 45 9.80 -21.17 3.38
C LEU A 45 10.70 -22.40 3.59
N HIS A 46 10.61 -23.38 2.69
CA HIS A 46 11.47 -24.56 2.74
C HIS A 46 12.94 -24.18 2.57
N ARG A 47 13.28 -23.41 1.53
CA ARG A 47 14.66 -22.95 1.29
C ARG A 47 15.21 -22.14 2.46
N ALA A 48 14.41 -21.20 2.99
CA ALA A 48 14.78 -20.38 4.13
C ALA A 48 15.04 -21.22 5.39
N ALA A 49 14.27 -22.29 5.62
CA ALA A 49 14.47 -23.20 6.75
C ALA A 49 15.77 -24.01 6.65
N HIS A 50 16.26 -24.24 5.43
CA HIS A 50 17.56 -24.86 5.15
C HIS A 50 18.71 -23.85 5.02
N GLY A 51 18.48 -22.57 5.33
CA GLY A 51 19.51 -21.53 5.22
C GLY A 51 19.89 -21.18 3.77
N LEU A 52 19.09 -21.60 2.80
CA LEU A 52 19.29 -21.29 1.38
C LEU A 52 18.60 -19.96 1.06
N ASP A 53 19.26 -18.85 1.33
CA ASP A 53 18.85 -17.52 0.85
C ASP A 53 19.80 -17.06 -0.27
N GLU A 54 19.44 -17.40 -1.51
CA GLU A 54 20.20 -17.03 -2.72
C GLU A 54 19.88 -15.60 -3.19
N ARG A 55 19.11 -14.81 -2.42
CA ARG A 55 18.76 -13.47 -2.85
C ARG A 55 20.04 -12.61 -2.87
N PRO A 56 20.39 -12.02 -4.02
CA PRO A 56 21.52 -11.10 -4.09
C PRO A 56 21.25 -9.94 -3.12
N VAL A 57 22.29 -9.52 -2.41
CA VAL A 57 22.25 -8.32 -1.57
C VAL A 57 21.92 -7.13 -2.48
N GLN A 58 20.70 -6.62 -2.40
CA GLN A 58 20.32 -5.39 -3.09
C GLN A 58 20.87 -4.21 -2.29
N THR A 59 21.93 -3.59 -2.80
CA THR A 59 22.58 -2.43 -2.16
C THR A 59 21.76 -1.14 -2.34
N HIS A 60 20.87 -1.10 -3.33
CA HIS A 60 20.01 0.05 -3.63
C HIS A 60 18.61 -0.42 -4.03
N SER A 61 17.59 -0.08 -3.24
CA SER A 61 16.20 -0.12 -3.70
C SER A 61 15.75 1.31 -3.92
N ALA A 62 15.45 1.68 -5.17
CA ALA A 62 14.83 2.95 -5.46
C ALA A 62 13.48 3.04 -4.71
N PRO A 63 13.14 4.20 -4.12
CA PRO A 63 11.88 4.36 -3.41
C PRO A 63 10.71 4.13 -4.38
N VAL A 64 9.82 3.20 -4.02
CA VAL A 64 8.65 2.85 -4.83
C VAL A 64 7.48 3.84 -4.63
N SER A 65 7.53 4.60 -3.53
CA SER A 65 6.55 5.62 -3.16
C SER A 65 7.10 6.58 -2.11
N MET A 66 6.66 7.83 -2.14
CA MET A 66 6.89 8.84 -1.11
C MET A 66 5.56 9.26 -0.50
N SER A 67 5.50 9.39 0.82
CA SER A 67 4.28 9.79 1.51
C SER A 67 4.57 10.60 2.75
N ARG A 68 3.69 11.56 3.04
CA ARG A 68 3.70 12.35 4.26
C ARG A 68 2.34 12.23 4.92
N GLU A 69 2.33 11.94 6.22
CA GLU A 69 1.10 11.89 7.01
C GLU A 69 1.24 12.71 8.28
N THR A 70 0.12 13.25 8.75
CA THR A 70 0.04 13.98 10.01
C THR A 70 -1.11 13.46 10.84
N THR A 71 -0.87 13.33 12.13
CA THR A 71 -1.89 13.00 13.13
C THR A 71 -2.33 14.31 13.77
N PHE A 72 -3.64 14.54 13.83
CA PHE A 72 -4.20 15.76 14.40
C PHE A 72 -4.22 15.68 15.93
N ASP A 73 -3.96 16.82 16.60
CA ASP A 73 -4.07 16.94 18.06
C ASP A 73 -5.52 16.76 18.55
N ARG A 74 -6.48 17.20 17.73
CA ARG A 74 -7.92 16.99 17.93
C ARG A 74 -8.53 16.35 16.68
N ASP A 75 -9.54 15.51 16.87
CA ASP A 75 -10.26 14.92 15.74
C ASP A 75 -11.00 16.03 14.95
N LEU A 76 -10.66 16.19 13.67
CA LEU A 76 -11.19 17.24 12.78
C LEU A 76 -12.40 16.74 11.99
N HIS A 77 -13.47 17.53 11.92
CA HIS A 77 -14.63 17.20 11.09
C HIS A 77 -14.49 17.78 9.69
N ALA A 78 -14.60 16.96 8.65
CA ALA A 78 -14.37 17.37 7.27
C ALA A 78 -15.29 18.50 6.76
N VAL A 79 -16.46 18.68 7.39
CA VAL A 79 -17.42 19.76 7.08
C VAL A 79 -17.19 21.00 7.95
N HIS A 80 -17.05 20.85 9.27
CA HIS A 80 -16.95 21.99 10.19
C HIS A 80 -15.55 22.60 10.20
N ASP A 81 -14.51 21.77 10.13
CA ASP A 81 -13.10 22.18 10.15
C ASP A 81 -12.49 22.18 8.74
N LYS A 82 -13.31 22.36 7.70
CA LYS A 82 -12.89 22.29 6.29
C LYS A 82 -11.72 23.23 5.98
N ALA A 83 -11.70 24.42 6.57
CA ALA A 83 -10.64 25.40 6.37
C ALA A 83 -9.29 24.90 6.91
N GLU A 84 -9.27 24.44 8.17
CA GLU A 84 -8.07 23.90 8.82
C GLU A 84 -7.59 22.63 8.11
N LEU A 85 -8.50 21.70 7.83
CA LEU A 85 -8.18 20.47 7.10
C LEU A 85 -7.63 20.78 5.70
N GLY A 86 -8.19 21.78 5.01
CA GLY A 86 -7.72 22.23 3.70
C GLY A 86 -6.33 22.86 3.74
N ALA A 87 -6.01 23.60 4.79
CA ALA A 87 -4.68 24.17 5.01
C ALA A 87 -3.64 23.07 5.24
N ILE A 88 -3.93 22.14 6.16
CA ILE A 88 -3.05 21.01 6.47
C ILE A 88 -2.87 20.10 5.24
N PHE A 89 -3.94 19.84 4.51
CA PHE A 89 -3.90 19.06 3.27
C PHE A 89 -3.00 19.71 2.21
N THR A 90 -3.13 21.04 2.03
CA THR A 90 -2.30 21.80 1.09
C THR A 90 -0.83 21.73 1.50
N TRP A 91 -0.54 21.95 2.78
CA TRP A 91 0.80 21.84 3.34
C TRP A 91 1.41 20.44 3.14
N LEU A 92 0.64 19.36 3.35
CA LEU A 92 1.10 18.00 3.09
C LEU A 92 1.44 17.77 1.61
N CYS A 93 0.64 18.31 0.69
CA CYS A 93 0.91 18.21 -0.75
C CYS A 93 2.20 18.96 -1.12
N GLU A 94 2.43 20.14 -0.55
CA GLU A 94 3.66 20.91 -0.75
C GLU A 94 4.89 20.15 -0.22
N ARG A 95 4.81 19.58 0.98
CA ARG A 95 5.91 18.79 1.55
C ARG A 95 6.25 17.57 0.70
N VAL A 96 5.24 16.83 0.21
CA VAL A 96 5.48 15.68 -0.68
C VAL A 96 6.09 16.12 -2.02
N ALA A 97 5.64 17.24 -2.58
CA ALA A 97 6.21 17.80 -3.80
C ALA A 97 7.68 18.20 -3.59
N GLU A 98 8.00 18.88 -2.48
CA GLU A 98 9.38 19.23 -2.12
C GLU A 98 10.24 17.97 -1.96
N ASP A 99 9.75 16.93 -1.30
CA ASP A 99 10.47 15.67 -1.13
C ASP A 99 10.77 15.00 -2.49
N LEU A 100 9.78 14.97 -3.38
CA LEU A 100 9.93 14.45 -4.75
C LEU A 100 10.95 15.26 -5.55
N GLN A 101 10.91 16.58 -5.48
CA GLN A 101 11.85 17.47 -6.16
C GLN A 101 13.27 17.31 -5.64
N ARG A 102 13.45 17.28 -4.31
CA ARG A 102 14.76 17.09 -3.67
C ARG A 102 15.39 15.76 -4.03
N ALA A 103 14.57 14.72 -4.14
CA ALA A 103 15.04 13.39 -4.49
C ALA A 103 15.11 13.16 -6.02
N GLY A 104 14.64 14.10 -6.84
CA GLY A 104 14.68 13.99 -8.31
C GLY A 104 13.69 12.97 -8.89
N TYR A 105 12.61 12.67 -8.18
CA TYR A 105 11.59 11.70 -8.59
C TYR A 105 10.30 12.40 -9.03
N SER A 106 9.59 11.76 -9.96
CA SER A 106 8.23 12.09 -10.36
C SER A 106 7.34 10.86 -10.23
N GLY A 107 6.07 11.03 -9.84
CA GLY A 107 5.13 9.92 -9.66
C GLY A 107 3.95 9.94 -10.62
N ARG A 108 3.23 8.82 -10.72
CA ARG A 108 1.99 8.73 -11.52
C ARG A 108 0.76 8.45 -10.66
N THR A 109 0.96 7.87 -9.49
CA THR A 109 -0.12 7.48 -8.60
C THR A 109 -0.17 8.45 -7.43
N VAL A 110 -1.27 9.16 -7.26
CA VAL A 110 -1.49 10.04 -6.11
C VAL A 110 -2.60 9.45 -5.25
N GLY A 111 -2.38 9.38 -3.94
CA GLY A 111 -3.36 8.84 -3.01
C GLY A 111 -3.41 9.58 -1.69
N ILE A 112 -4.50 9.33 -0.98
CA ILE A 112 -4.72 9.80 0.38
C ILE A 112 -4.93 8.61 1.30
N LYS A 113 -4.50 8.79 2.54
CA LYS A 113 -4.76 7.89 3.65
C LYS A 113 -5.46 8.68 4.74
N LEU A 114 -6.62 8.22 5.14
CA LEU A 114 -7.42 8.79 6.20
C LEU A 114 -7.51 7.79 7.34
N ARG A 115 -7.40 8.26 8.58
CA ARG A 115 -7.81 7.48 9.75
C ARG A 115 -8.92 8.23 10.46
N PHE A 116 -10.01 7.55 10.74
CA PHE A 116 -11.14 8.09 11.47
C PHE A 116 -10.93 7.94 12.98
N SER A 117 -11.74 8.68 13.75
CA SER A 117 -11.79 8.61 15.21
C SER A 117 -12.09 7.21 15.77
N ASP A 118 -12.82 6.38 15.00
CA ASP A 118 -13.08 4.96 15.33
C ASP A 118 -11.91 4.02 14.96
N PHE A 119 -10.74 4.59 14.66
CA PHE A 119 -9.52 3.91 14.22
C PHE A 119 -9.62 3.16 12.88
N LYS A 120 -10.75 3.25 12.16
CA LYS A 120 -10.83 2.73 10.79
C LYS A 120 -9.95 3.57 9.88
N SER A 121 -9.28 2.89 8.96
CA SER A 121 -8.41 3.53 7.98
C SER A 121 -9.00 3.38 6.58
N LEU A 122 -8.99 4.46 5.81
CA LEU A 122 -9.43 4.48 4.43
C LEU A 122 -8.27 4.99 3.56
N THR A 123 -7.89 4.18 2.57
CA THR A 123 -6.92 4.59 1.56
C THR A 123 -7.60 4.67 0.21
N ARG A 124 -7.34 5.77 -0.51
CA ARG A 124 -7.83 5.99 -1.87
C ARG A 124 -6.69 6.54 -2.71
N GLU A 125 -6.49 5.95 -3.87
CA GLU A 125 -5.44 6.35 -4.79
C GLU A 125 -6.00 6.46 -6.20
N MET A 126 -5.31 7.23 -7.03
CA MET A 126 -5.64 7.46 -8.42
C MET A 126 -4.34 7.54 -9.21
N THR A 127 -4.28 6.74 -10.27
CA THR A 127 -3.17 6.77 -11.21
C THR A 127 -3.54 7.63 -12.41
N VAL A 128 -2.63 8.50 -12.81
CA VAL A 128 -2.72 9.33 -14.02
C VAL A 128 -1.63 8.94 -15.00
N ASP A 129 -1.86 9.20 -16.28
CA ASP A 129 -0.88 8.91 -17.33
C ASP A 129 0.29 9.90 -17.35
N THR A 130 0.07 11.10 -16.80
CA THR A 130 1.09 12.15 -16.70
C THR A 130 1.95 12.02 -15.45
N LEU A 131 3.24 12.31 -15.57
CA LEU A 131 4.14 12.42 -14.42
C LEU A 131 3.82 13.66 -13.59
N VAL A 132 3.76 13.49 -12.28
CA VAL A 132 3.37 14.48 -11.30
C VAL A 132 4.53 14.71 -10.34
N GLN A 133 4.90 15.97 -10.18
CA GLN A 133 5.95 16.41 -9.26
C GLN A 133 5.59 17.72 -8.56
N ASP A 134 4.60 18.46 -9.07
CA ASP A 134 4.19 19.77 -8.57
C ASP A 134 3.08 19.67 -7.51
N ALA A 135 3.16 20.53 -6.50
CA ALA A 135 2.22 20.55 -5.39
C ALA A 135 0.76 20.81 -5.84
N ALA A 136 0.57 21.63 -6.88
CA ALA A 136 -0.76 22.00 -7.38
C ALA A 136 -1.50 20.79 -7.99
N THR A 137 -0.81 20.01 -8.82
CA THR A 137 -1.35 18.80 -9.43
C THR A 137 -1.54 17.72 -8.38
N ILE A 138 -0.59 17.50 -7.46
CA ILE A 138 -0.76 16.58 -6.34
C ILE A 138 -2.01 16.94 -5.53
N ARG A 139 -2.18 18.21 -5.16
CA ARG A 139 -3.35 18.70 -4.42
C ARG A 139 -4.65 18.50 -5.18
N ARG A 140 -4.67 18.75 -6.50
CA ARG A 140 -5.85 18.53 -7.35
C ARG A 140 -6.24 17.05 -7.37
N LEU A 141 -5.28 16.16 -7.62
CA LEU A 141 -5.51 14.72 -7.73
C LEU A 141 -5.90 14.11 -6.38
N ALA A 142 -5.16 14.41 -5.32
CA ALA A 142 -5.49 13.98 -3.96
C ALA A 142 -6.85 14.55 -3.51
N GLY A 143 -7.22 15.77 -3.92
CA GLY A 143 -8.52 16.36 -3.66
C GLY A 143 -9.68 15.64 -4.36
N LEU A 144 -9.44 15.08 -5.55
CA LEU A 144 -10.41 14.19 -6.22
C LEU A 144 -10.58 12.88 -5.43
N CYS A 145 -9.49 12.30 -4.92
CA CYS A 145 -9.56 11.14 -4.03
C CYS A 145 -10.32 11.45 -2.73
N LEU A 146 -10.11 12.64 -2.16
CA LEU A 146 -10.77 13.09 -0.93
C LEU A 146 -12.28 13.26 -1.11
N ARG A 147 -12.72 13.84 -2.24
CA ARG A 147 -14.16 13.97 -2.56
C ARG A 147 -14.88 12.62 -2.69
N ARG A 148 -14.16 11.56 -3.05
CA ARG A 148 -14.72 10.19 -3.17
C ARG A 148 -14.69 9.43 -1.84
N ALA A 149 -14.11 10.00 -0.78
CA ALA A 149 -14.10 9.40 0.55
C ALA A 149 -15.42 9.71 1.29
N PRO A 150 -15.99 8.77 2.05
CA PRO A 150 -17.11 9.04 2.94
C PRO A 150 -16.62 9.89 4.12
N LEU A 151 -16.78 11.22 4.00
CA LEU A 151 -16.34 12.22 4.98
C LEU A 151 -17.39 12.49 6.07
N THR A 152 -18.18 11.47 6.42
CA THR A 152 -19.25 11.57 7.44
C THR A 152 -18.72 11.50 8.87
N GLN A 153 -17.46 11.11 9.06
CA GLN A 153 -16.83 10.90 10.36
C GLN A 153 -15.65 11.85 10.58
N ARG A 154 -15.34 12.11 11.85
CA ARG A 154 -14.16 12.90 12.24
C ARG A 154 -12.87 12.16 11.91
N LEU A 155 -11.91 12.90 11.41
CA LEU A 155 -10.59 12.45 10.98
C LEU A 155 -9.58 12.69 12.10
N ARG A 156 -8.74 11.70 12.34
CA ARG A 156 -7.60 11.77 13.28
C ARG A 156 -6.25 11.83 12.57
N LEU A 157 -6.19 11.31 11.34
CA LEU A 157 -4.97 11.32 10.53
C LEU A 157 -5.31 11.58 9.07
N LEU A 158 -4.48 12.40 8.44
CA LEU A 158 -4.49 12.65 7.00
C LEU A 158 -3.09 12.46 6.45
N GLY A 159 -2.98 11.66 5.41
CA GLY A 159 -1.74 11.44 4.67
C GLY A 159 -1.95 11.58 3.18
N VAL A 160 -0.91 12.07 2.51
CA VAL A 160 -0.80 12.14 1.05
C VAL A 160 0.37 11.25 0.63
N ARG A 161 0.15 10.46 -0.41
CA ARG A 161 1.12 9.51 -0.97
C ARG A 161 1.24 9.75 -2.46
N VAL A 162 2.45 9.66 -2.96
CA VAL A 162 2.77 9.59 -4.37
C VAL A 162 3.55 8.29 -4.63
N GLY A 163 3.10 7.51 -5.60
CA GLY A 163 3.65 6.21 -5.98
C GLY A 163 3.90 6.11 -7.47
N SER A 164 4.41 4.95 -7.88
CA SER A 164 4.86 4.73 -9.27
C SER A 164 5.96 5.74 -9.64
N LEU A 165 6.95 5.87 -8.76
CA LEU A 165 8.04 6.84 -8.88
C LEU A 165 8.97 6.46 -10.03
N GLN A 166 9.37 7.47 -10.80
CA GLN A 166 10.35 7.41 -11.88
C GLN A 166 11.37 8.51 -11.66
N GLU A 167 12.63 8.22 -11.96
CA GLU A 167 13.72 9.20 -11.90
C GLU A 167 13.58 10.20 -13.06
N GLY A 168 13.78 11.47 -12.75
CA GLY A 168 13.70 12.55 -13.72
C GLY A 168 12.49 13.47 -13.50
N ALA A 169 12.65 14.71 -13.99
CA ALA A 169 11.59 15.71 -14.00
C ALA A 169 10.49 15.31 -15.01
N PRO A 170 9.22 15.68 -14.76
CA PRO A 170 8.17 15.43 -15.72
C PRO A 170 8.47 16.21 -17.01
N PRO A 171 8.19 15.64 -18.20
CA PRO A 171 8.29 16.39 -19.44
C PRO A 171 7.35 17.62 -19.36
N PRO A 172 7.73 18.76 -19.98
CA PRO A 172 6.88 19.95 -19.98
C PRO A 172 5.50 19.60 -20.55
N LEU A 173 4.45 19.90 -19.77
CA LEU A 173 3.06 19.60 -20.11
C LEU A 173 2.70 20.24 -21.47
N ALA A 174 2.61 19.43 -22.52
CA ALA A 174 1.81 19.78 -23.69
C ALA A 174 0.35 19.87 -23.22
N LYS A 175 -0.29 21.02 -23.46
CA LYS A 175 -1.71 21.21 -23.18
C LYS A 175 -2.49 20.31 -24.13
N GLU A 176 -3.03 19.19 -23.64
CA GLU A 176 -3.95 18.38 -24.43
C GLU A 176 -5.18 18.00 -23.59
N ASP A 177 -6.33 18.33 -24.18
CA ASP A 177 -7.69 18.11 -23.70
C ASP A 177 -8.04 16.62 -23.56
N GLY A 178 -8.89 16.28 -22.59
CA GLY A 178 -9.59 14.98 -22.55
C GLY A 178 -9.04 13.96 -21.57
N ALA A 179 -9.35 14.14 -20.28
CA ALA A 179 -9.10 13.15 -19.24
C ALA A 179 -9.97 11.90 -19.43
N THR A 180 -9.37 10.81 -19.92
CA THR A 180 -9.99 9.47 -19.82
C THR A 180 -9.56 8.84 -18.50
N ALA A 181 -10.43 8.91 -17.49
CA ALA A 181 -10.20 8.30 -16.19
C ALA A 181 -10.21 6.77 -16.28
N LYS A 182 -9.05 6.14 -16.50
CA LYS A 182 -8.92 4.69 -16.32
C LYS A 182 -8.78 4.41 -14.83
N THR A 183 -9.87 3.99 -14.21
CA THR A 183 -9.88 3.51 -12.82
C THR A 183 -9.03 2.25 -12.76
N ALA A 184 -7.76 2.38 -12.39
CA ALA A 184 -6.97 1.25 -11.93
C ALA A 184 -7.53 0.83 -10.57
N ALA A 185 -8.37 -0.20 -10.59
CA ALA A 185 -8.77 -0.91 -9.40
C ALA A 185 -7.50 -1.36 -8.67
N GLY A 186 -7.22 -0.73 -7.53
CA GLY A 186 -6.33 -1.33 -6.54
C GLY A 186 -6.81 -2.76 -6.27
N PRO A 187 -5.90 -3.72 -6.05
CA PRO A 187 -6.29 -5.12 -5.92
C PRO A 187 -7.36 -5.25 -4.83
N ALA A 188 -8.55 -5.66 -5.25
CA ALA A 188 -9.66 -5.98 -4.37
C ALA A 188 -9.24 -7.12 -3.41
N PRO A 189 -9.80 -7.16 -2.20
CA PRO A 189 -9.45 -8.16 -1.19
C PRO A 189 -9.71 -9.57 -1.72
N VAL A 190 -8.78 -10.48 -1.43
CA VAL A 190 -8.94 -11.92 -1.65
C VAL A 190 -10.25 -12.37 -1.03
N ALA A 191 -11.22 -12.71 -1.88
CA ALA A 191 -12.47 -13.33 -1.49
C ALA A 191 -12.19 -14.78 -1.09
N LEU A 192 -12.35 -15.07 0.20
CA LEU A 192 -12.65 -16.40 0.70
C LEU A 192 -13.93 -16.88 0.04
N ARG A 193 -13.90 -18.05 -0.61
CA ARG A 193 -15.10 -18.83 -0.91
C ARG A 193 -14.79 -20.30 -0.65
N GLY A 194 -15.21 -20.75 0.54
CA GLY A 194 -15.24 -22.15 0.89
C GLY A 194 -16.48 -22.85 0.34
N LEU A 195 -16.33 -24.17 0.27
CA LEU A 195 -17.34 -25.21 0.54
C LEU A 195 -18.45 -25.48 -0.50
N THR A 196 -18.24 -26.57 -1.27
CA THR A 196 -19.02 -27.85 -1.35
C THR A 196 -20.56 -27.79 -1.32
N PRO A 197 -21.29 -28.69 -2.04
CA PRO A 197 -21.43 -30.12 -1.69
C PRO A 197 -21.23 -31.06 -2.90
N ASP A 198 -20.61 -32.24 -2.80
CA ASP A 198 -21.05 -33.50 -2.15
C ASP A 198 -21.96 -34.37 -3.06
N LEU A 199 -21.72 -35.70 -3.01
CA LEU A 199 -22.68 -36.81 -3.20
C LEU A 199 -22.79 -37.59 -4.54
N PHE A 200 -22.65 -38.94 -4.37
CA PHE A 200 -23.03 -40.10 -5.20
C PHE A 200 -22.28 -40.32 -6.54
N GLY A 201 -21.73 -41.50 -6.87
CA GLY A 201 -22.08 -42.87 -6.50
C GLY A 201 -22.41 -43.63 -7.80
N GLY A 202 -21.67 -44.69 -8.12
CA GLY A 202 -21.89 -45.55 -9.29
C GLY A 202 -20.62 -46.22 -9.80
#